data_AF-A0A2H0XLP4-F1
#
_entry.id   AF-A0A2H0XLP4-F1
#
_cell.length_a   1.000
_cell.length_b   1.000
_cell.length_c   1.000
_cell.angle_alpha   90.00
_cell.angle_beta   90.00
_cell.angle_gamma   90.00
#
_symmetry.space_group_name_H-M   'P 1'
#
loop_
_entity.id
_entity.type
_entity.pdbx_description
1 polymer ?
#
loop_
_entity_poly.entity_id
_entity_poly.type
_entity_poly.pdbx_seq_one_letter_code
_entity_poly.pdbx_strand_id
1 'polypeptide(L)'
;MAFFDPEEESSISTAKRLALVSDIPFLVFVRTTKKNTALQFCRENGLSGRIFYGGEKKLKEILNFHELPSILFLRDGKAILWTEGLTLEIADMIKHLVYSTN
;
A
#
# COMPACT_ATOMS: atom_id res chain seq x y z
N MET A 1 -3.20 3.50 -3.14
CA MET A 1 -1.74 3.58 -2.95
C MET A 1 -1.40 3.02 -1.58
N ALA A 2 -0.36 2.20 -1.49
CA ALA A 2 0.14 1.67 -0.21
C ALA A 2 1.67 1.67 -0.19
N PHE A 3 2.25 2.00 0.96
CA PHE A 3 3.68 2.06 1.20
C PHE A 3 4.08 0.96 2.18
N PHE A 4 5.10 0.18 1.83
CA PHE A 4 5.59 -0.93 2.63
C PHE A 4 7.10 -0.90 2.77
N ASP A 5 7.58 -1.28 3.95
CA ASP A 5 8.97 -1.61 4.18
C ASP A 5 9.13 -3.12 4.33
N PRO A 6 9.89 -3.81 3.47
CA PRO A 6 9.96 -5.27 3.48
C PRO A 6 10.63 -5.85 4.74
N GLU A 7 11.33 -5.03 5.53
CA GLU A 7 12.02 -5.43 6.76
C GLU A 7 11.16 -5.25 8.02
N GLU A 8 10.02 -4.57 7.93
CA GLU A 8 9.12 -4.32 9.06
C GLU A 8 7.97 -5.34 9.14
N GLU A 9 7.79 -5.97 10.30
CA GLU A 9 6.74 -6.98 10.52
C GLU A 9 5.31 -6.43 10.34
N SER A 10 5.10 -5.17 10.73
CA SER A 10 3.84 -4.44 10.50
C SER A 10 3.53 -4.31 9.00
N SER A 11 4.54 -4.08 8.16
CA SER A 11 4.40 -3.99 6.70
C SER A 11 3.98 -5.32 6.10
N ILE A 12 4.60 -6.41 6.54
CA ILE A 12 4.27 -7.77 6.10
C ILE A 12 2.82 -8.09 6.47
N SER A 13 2.44 -7.83 7.72
CA SER A 13 1.11 -8.16 8.23
C SER A 13 0.01 -7.36 7.54
N THR A 14 0.22 -6.05 7.35
CA THR A 14 -0.72 -5.19 6.62
C THR A 14 -0.78 -5.54 5.13
N ALA A 15 0.34 -5.89 4.49
CA ALA A 15 0.35 -6.33 3.09
C ALA A 15 -0.52 -7.58 2.88
N LYS A 16 -0.39 -8.59 3.74
CA LYS A 16 -1.23 -9.80 3.69
C LYS A 16 -2.72 -9.50 3.85
N ARG A 17 -3.06 -8.54 4.71
CA ARG A 17 -4.46 -8.10 4.87
C ARG A 17 -4.95 -7.36 3.63
N LEU A 18 -4.13 -6.46 3.09
CA LEU A 18 -4.46 -5.71 1.88
C LEU A 18 -4.66 -6.62 0.66
N ALA A 19 -3.93 -7.72 0.56
CA ALA A 19 -4.12 -8.72 -0.49
C ALA A 19 -5.51 -9.36 -0.51
N LEU A 20 -6.26 -9.33 0.61
CA LEU A 20 -7.63 -9.86 0.70
C LEU A 20 -8.67 -9.00 -0.04
N VAL A 21 -8.29 -7.83 -0.54
CA VAL A 21 -9.12 -6.93 -1.37
C VAL A 21 -8.55 -6.81 -2.79
N SER A 22 -8.24 -7.96 -3.39
CA SER A 22 -7.54 -8.12 -4.69
C SER A 22 -8.21 -7.46 -5.89
N ASP A 23 -9.47 -7.07 -5.78
CA ASP A 23 -10.28 -6.52 -6.87
C ASP A 23 -10.02 -5.02 -7.10
N ILE A 24 -9.20 -4.42 -6.24
CA ILE A 24 -8.92 -2.99 -6.24
C ILE A 24 -7.52 -2.76 -6.83
N PRO A 25 -7.37 -1.96 -7.91
CA PRO A 25 -6.07 -1.67 -8.47
C PRO A 25 -5.24 -0.81 -7.52
N PHE A 26 -4.19 -1.38 -6.94
CA PHE A 26 -3.26 -0.65 -6.07
C PHE A 26 -2.02 -0.16 -6.81
N LEU A 27 -1.57 1.04 -6.47
CA LEU A 27 -0.18 1.46 -6.63
C LEU A 27 0.57 1.07 -5.36
N VAL A 28 1.55 0.18 -5.47
CA VAL A 28 2.29 -0.37 -4.34
C VAL A 28 3.70 0.20 -4.37
N PHE A 29 4.12 0.84 -3.29
CA PHE A 29 5.45 1.42 -3.13
C PHE A 29 6.20 0.62 -2.08
N VAL A 30 7.39 0.11 -2.44
CA VAL A 30 8.21 -0.72 -1.53
C VAL A 30 9.53 0.00 -1.26
N ARG A 31 9.85 0.22 0.02
CA ARG A 31 11.08 0.85 0.51
C ARG A 31 12.28 -0.08 0.33
N THR A 32 12.75 -0.21 -0.91
CA THR A 32 13.97 -0.96 -1.22
C THR A 32 14.61 -0.45 -2.50
N THR A 33 15.94 -0.47 -2.56
CA THR A 33 16.70 -0.11 -3.75
C THR A 33 16.81 -1.27 -4.75
N LYS A 34 16.47 -2.50 -4.33
CA LYS A 34 16.59 -3.71 -5.14
C LYS A 34 15.24 -4.10 -5.73
N LYS A 35 15.13 -4.06 -7.06
CA LYS A 35 13.92 -4.47 -7.79
C LYS A 35 13.42 -5.86 -7.40
N ASN A 36 14.34 -6.84 -7.34
CA ASN A 36 13.99 -8.22 -7.04
C ASN A 36 13.39 -8.37 -5.64
N THR A 37 13.92 -7.63 -4.65
CA THR A 37 13.37 -7.61 -3.29
C THR A 37 11.93 -7.07 -3.27
N ALA A 38 11.65 -5.99 -4.01
CA ALA A 38 10.29 -5.45 -4.09
C ALA A 38 9.31 -6.45 -4.74
N LEU A 39 9.71 -7.07 -5.85
CA LEU A 39 8.88 -8.06 -6.54
C LEU A 39 8.64 -9.30 -5.68
N GLN A 40 9.68 -9.78 -4.99
CA GLN A 40 9.58 -10.91 -4.08
C GLN A 40 8.63 -10.60 -2.92
N PHE A 41 8.78 -9.44 -2.27
CA PHE A 41 7.89 -8.99 -1.20
C PHE A 41 6.43 -8.97 -1.65
N CYS A 42 6.12 -8.37 -2.80
CA CYS A 42 4.75 -8.33 -3.31
C CYS A 42 4.21 -9.73 -3.60
N ARG A 43 5.02 -10.60 -4.20
CA ARG A 43 4.63 -11.97 -4.55
C ARG A 43 4.34 -12.81 -3.31
N GLU A 44 5.22 -12.77 -2.32
CA GLU A 44 5.11 -13.55 -1.08
C GLU A 44 3.90 -13.12 -0.23
N ASN A 45 3.50 -11.85 -0.34
CA ASN A 45 2.37 -11.29 0.41
C ASN A 45 1.08 -11.18 -0.41
N GLY A 46 1.04 -11.72 -1.63
CA GLY A 46 -0.17 -11.72 -2.47
C GLY A 46 -0.61 -10.34 -2.98
N LEU A 47 0.27 -9.35 -3.00
CA LEU A 47 -0.04 -8.01 -3.48
C LEU A 47 -0.07 -7.99 -5.01
N SER A 48 -1.20 -7.55 -5.57
CA SER A 48 -1.38 -7.27 -7.00
C SER A 48 -1.44 -5.76 -7.24
N GLY A 49 -0.84 -5.29 -8.34
CA GLY A 49 -0.86 -3.87 -8.70
C GLY A 49 0.37 -3.39 -9.47
N ARG A 50 0.48 -2.08 -9.64
CA ARG A 50 1.69 -1.44 -10.19
C ARG A 50 2.68 -1.23 -9.06
N ILE A 51 3.86 -1.83 -9.19
CA ILE A 51 4.90 -1.83 -8.15
C ILE A 51 5.94 -0.76 -8.47
N PHE A 52 6.18 0.12 -7.50
CA PHE A 52 7.24 1.11 -7.49
C PHE A 52 8.20 0.77 -6.35
N TYR A 53 9.50 0.99 -6.55
CA TYR A 53 10.53 0.72 -5.55
C TYR A 53 11.59 1.81 -5.55
N GLY A 54 12.17 2.06 -4.38
CA GLY A 54 13.23 3.02 -4.18
C GLY A 54 13.62 3.15 -2.72
N GLY A 55 14.71 3.85 -2.44
CA GLY A 55 14.97 4.34 -1.09
C GLY A 55 13.94 5.40 -0.69
N GLU A 56 13.80 5.64 0.61
CA GLU A 56 12.80 6.55 1.18
C GLU A 56 12.77 7.92 0.49
N LYS A 57 13.95 8.54 0.30
CA LYS A 57 14.07 9.85 -0.37
C LYS A 57 13.47 9.84 -1.78
N LYS A 58 13.77 8.81 -2.58
CA LYS A 58 13.27 8.68 -3.96
C LYS A 58 11.76 8.45 -3.98
N LEU A 59 11.22 7.69 -3.03
CA LEU A 59 9.78 7.45 -2.93
C LEU A 59 9.04 8.73 -2.49
N LYS A 60 9.62 9.52 -1.57
CA LYS A 60 9.11 10.85 -1.19
C LYS A 60 9.08 11.82 -2.37
N GLU A 61 10.14 11.86 -3.18
CA GLU A 61 10.21 12.70 -4.39
C GLU A 61 9.13 12.34 -5.43
N ILE A 62 8.87 11.05 -5.66
CA ILE A 62 7.83 10.58 -6.59
C ILE A 62 6.43 11.02 -6.14
N LEU A 63 6.23 11.07 -4.81
CA LEU A 63 4.90 11.27 -4.23
C LEU A 63 4.61 12.73 -3.87
N ASN A 64 5.62 13.61 -3.82
CA ASN A 64 5.50 15.03 -3.48
C ASN A 64 4.73 15.29 -2.15
N PHE A 65 4.83 14.36 -1.20
CA PHE A 65 4.25 14.48 0.15
C PHE A 65 5.35 14.74 1.18
N HIS A 66 5.08 15.62 2.15
CA HIS A 66 6.00 15.92 3.26
C HIS A 66 6.07 14.74 4.24
N GLU A 67 4.92 14.11 4.51
CA GLU A 67 4.79 12.88 5.28
C GLU A 67 4.04 11.84 4.42
N LEU A 68 4.59 10.62 4.34
CA LEU A 68 4.02 9.57 3.52
C LEU A 68 2.87 8.90 4.29
N PRO A 69 1.61 8.95 3.81
CA PRO A 69 0.59 8.09 4.37
C PRO A 69 0.97 6.64 4.09
N SER A 70 0.85 5.76 5.08
CA SER A 70 1.15 4.34 4.92
C SER A 70 0.20 3.73 3.90
N ILE A 71 -1.07 4.15 3.90
CA ILE A 71 -2.07 3.75 2.90
C ILE A 71 -2.93 4.96 2.53
N LEU A 72 -3.19 5.14 1.23
CA LEU A 72 -4.05 6.18 0.67
C LEU A 72 -4.98 5.54 -0.37
N PHE A 73 -6.29 5.58 -0.13
CA PHE A 73 -7.30 5.09 -1.06
C PHE A 73 -8.03 6.25 -1.73
N LEU A 74 -8.09 6.22 -3.07
CA LEU A 74 -8.72 7.25 -3.89
C LEU A 74 -9.96 6.68 -4.58
N ARG A 75 -11.05 7.44 -4.62
CA ARG A 75 -12.24 7.20 -5.44
C ARG A 75 -12.56 8.48 -6.20
N ASP A 76 -12.67 8.40 -7.53
CA ASP A 76 -12.93 9.55 -8.41
C ASP A 76 -11.96 10.72 -8.21
N GLY A 77 -10.68 10.40 -8.00
CA GLY A 77 -9.61 11.39 -7.75
C GLY A 77 -9.64 12.02 -6.36
N LYS A 78 -10.58 11.66 -5.49
CA LYS A 78 -10.69 12.14 -4.11
C LYS A 78 -10.18 11.09 -3.12
N ALA A 79 -9.45 11.54 -2.10
CA ALA A 79 -9.05 10.68 -0.99
C ALA A 79 -10.28 10.33 -0.16
N ILE A 80 -10.55 9.03 0.00
CA ILE A 80 -11.65 8.51 0.81
C ILE A 80 -11.17 7.70 2.02
N LEU A 81 -9.88 7.35 2.06
CA LEU A 81 -9.22 6.75 3.22
C LEU A 81 -7.74 7.11 3.18
N TRP A 82 -7.19 7.46 4.33
CA TRP A 82 -5.75 7.57 4.54
C TRP A 82 -5.39 7.11 5.95
N THR A 83 -4.20 6.52 6.12
CA THR A 83 -3.70 6.15 7.44
C THR A 83 -2.25 6.60 7.62
N GLU A 84 -1.99 7.17 8.79
CA GLU A 84 -0.63 7.35 9.32
C GLU A 84 -0.30 6.08 10.11
N GLY A 85 0.54 5.22 9.54
CA GLY A 85 0.84 3.90 10.09
C GLY A 85 0.08 2.76 9.44
N LEU A 86 0.62 1.56 9.64
CA LEU A 86 0.12 0.31 9.09
C LEU A 86 -0.87 -0.32 10.07
N THR A 87 -2.02 -0.75 9.56
CA THR A 87 -3.09 -1.35 10.36
C THR A 87 -3.54 -2.69 9.77
N LEU A 88 -3.96 -3.61 10.64
CA LEU A 88 -4.50 -4.92 10.23
C LEU A 88 -5.96 -4.83 9.77
N GLU A 89 -6.67 -3.78 10.17
CA GLU A 89 -8.09 -3.56 9.86
C GLU A 89 -8.30 -3.00 8.45
N ILE A 90 -7.21 -2.72 7.71
CA ILE A 90 -7.26 -2.03 6.42
C ILE A 90 -8.20 -2.72 5.42
N ALA A 91 -8.23 -4.05 5.41
CA ALA A 91 -9.06 -4.83 4.51
C ALA A 91 -10.55 -4.57 4.78
N ASP A 92 -10.94 -4.53 6.05
CA ASP A 92 -12.32 -4.32 6.46
C ASP A 92 -12.73 -2.86 6.23
N MET A 93 -11.85 -1.89 6.53
CA MET A 93 -12.09 -0.48 6.21
C MET A 93 -12.35 -0.26 4.72
N ILE A 94 -11.51 -0.85 3.85
CA ILE A 94 -11.67 -0.75 2.40
C ILE A 94 -12.97 -1.42 1.95
N LYS A 95 -13.28 -2.63 2.46
CA LYS A 95 -14.54 -3.32 2.14
C LYS A 95 -15.75 -2.48 2.52
N HIS A 96 -15.78 -1.89 3.71
CA HIS A 96 -16.86 -0.99 4.10
C HIS A 96 -16.98 0.19 3.13
N LEU A 97 -15.90 0.84 2.75
CA LEU A 97 -15.97 2.01 1.86
C LEU A 97 -16.41 1.66 0.41
N VAL A 98 -16.08 0.46 -0.07
CA VAL A 98 -16.46 0.01 -1.42
C VAL A 98 -17.89 -0.52 -1.44
N TYR A 99 -18.29 -1.30 -0.43
CA TYR A 99 -19.55 -2.05 -0.43
C TYR A 99 -20.69 -1.40 0.37
N SER A 100 -20.44 -0.35 1.16
CA SER A 100 -21.50 0.38 1.89
C SER A 100 -22.20 1.45 1.04
N THR A 101 -21.98 1.47 -0.28
CA THR A 101 -22.69 2.36 -1.23
C THR A 101 -23.75 1.63 -2.07
N ASN A 102 -24.32 0.54 -1.56
CA ASN A 102 -25.56 -0.07 -2.10
C ASN A 102 -26.76 0.27 -1.23
#